data_AF-A0A158D4M2-F1
#
_entry.id   AF-A0A158D4M2-F1
#
_cell.length_a   1.000
_cell.length_b   1.000
_cell.length_c   1.000
_cell.angle_alpha   90.00
_cell.angle_beta   90.00
_cell.angle_gamma   90.00
#
_symmetry.space_group_name_H-M   'P 1'
#
loop_
_entity.id
_entity.type
_entity.pdbx_description
1 polymer ?
#
loop_
_entity_poly.entity_id
_entity_poly.type
_entity_poly.pdbx_seq_one_letter_code
_entity_poly.pdbx_strand_id
1 'polypeptide(L)'
;MSLNKAIAGLAASVLVASVGGCANAKEVACPALSDTHLRYVQLFDGNPEEQVSLIADHSNSAQGYWKLGYVYDHGRSVTVRCVYADKQTRDIAISRRVDACRYQIDASGTTKLDCE
;
A
#
# COMPACT_ATOMS: atom_id res chain seq x y z
N MET A 1 -74.90 -4.61 8.12
CA MET A 1 -73.97 -4.83 6.99
C MET A 1 -72.70 -4.07 7.28
N SER A 2 -71.65 -4.75 7.73
CA SER A 2 -70.36 -4.13 8.06
C SER A 2 -69.36 -4.49 6.96
N LEU A 3 -68.79 -3.46 6.33
CA LEU A 3 -67.92 -3.56 5.17
C LEU A 3 -66.45 -3.31 5.59
N ASN A 4 -65.61 -4.27 5.21
CA ASN A 4 -64.17 -4.37 5.36
C ASN A 4 -63.36 -3.06 5.29
N LYS A 5 -62.31 -2.98 6.10
CA LYS A 5 -61.05 -2.34 5.72
C LYS A 5 -59.87 -3.16 6.21
N ALA A 6 -59.22 -3.85 5.27
CA ALA A 6 -57.89 -4.40 5.43
C ALA A 6 -56.87 -3.26 5.37
N ILE A 7 -55.95 -3.20 6.33
CA ILE A 7 -54.68 -2.47 6.15
C ILE A 7 -53.58 -3.39 6.67
N ALA A 8 -52.83 -3.91 5.71
CA ALA A 8 -51.61 -4.66 5.88
C ALA A 8 -50.52 -3.77 6.50
N GLY A 9 -49.73 -4.33 7.40
CA GLY A 9 -48.59 -3.63 8.01
C GLY A 9 -47.60 -4.62 8.60
N LEU A 10 -46.96 -5.44 7.75
CA LEU A 10 -45.78 -6.22 8.15
C LEU A 10 -44.54 -5.34 8.01
N ALA A 11 -44.13 -4.70 9.11
CA ALA A 11 -42.85 -4.02 9.21
C ALA A 11 -41.80 -5.01 9.73
N ALA A 12 -41.09 -5.68 8.83
CA ALA A 12 -39.93 -6.51 9.17
C ALA A 12 -38.67 -5.63 9.13
N SER A 13 -38.27 -5.10 10.29
CA SER A 13 -37.01 -4.38 10.46
C SER A 13 -35.84 -5.38 10.51
N VAL A 14 -35.18 -5.60 9.38
CA VAL A 14 -33.91 -6.34 9.32
C VAL A 14 -32.79 -5.41 9.77
N LEU A 15 -32.36 -5.56 11.03
CA LEU A 15 -31.11 -4.97 11.54
C LEU A 15 -29.92 -5.74 10.94
N VAL A 16 -29.36 -5.21 9.87
CA VAL A 16 -28.08 -5.69 9.33
C VAL A 16 -26.96 -5.16 10.23
N ALA A 17 -26.46 -6.01 11.12
CA ALA A 17 -25.26 -5.75 11.90
C ALA A 17 -24.04 -5.75 10.96
N SER A 18 -23.56 -4.56 10.61
CA SER A 18 -22.30 -4.40 9.89
C SER A 18 -21.14 -4.76 10.80
N VAL A 19 -20.65 -6.00 10.68
CA VAL A 19 -19.34 -6.41 11.19
C VAL A 19 -18.29 -5.66 10.39
N GLY A 20 -17.89 -4.49 10.88
CA GLY A 20 -16.78 -3.72 10.36
C GLY A 20 -15.49 -4.47 10.64
N GLY A 21 -15.04 -5.29 9.68
CA GLY A 21 -13.72 -5.88 9.72
C GLY A 21 -12.68 -4.76 9.67
N CYS A 22 -11.91 -4.60 10.75
CA CYS A 22 -10.69 -3.80 10.71
C CYS A 22 -9.74 -4.47 9.73
N ALA A 23 -9.75 -4.01 8.47
CA ALA A 23 -8.71 -4.34 7.51
C ALA A 23 -7.42 -3.72 8.05
N ASN A 24 -6.60 -4.52 8.71
CA ASN A 24 -5.24 -4.13 9.08
C ASN A 24 -4.54 -3.72 7.78
N ALA A 25 -4.21 -2.43 7.65
CA ALA A 25 -3.45 -1.95 6.51
C ALA A 25 -2.14 -2.74 6.46
N LYS A 26 -2.00 -3.59 5.45
CA LYS A 26 -0.82 -4.45 5.29
C LYS A 26 0.39 -3.53 5.17
N GLU A 27 1.32 -3.68 6.11
CA GLU A 27 2.58 -2.94 6.11
C GLU A 27 3.31 -3.17 4.79
N VAL A 28 3.81 -2.08 4.19
CA VAL A 28 4.55 -2.15 2.93
C VAL A 28 6.00 -2.48 3.27
N ALA A 29 6.31 -3.77 3.33
CA ALA A 29 7.64 -4.24 3.70
C ALA A 29 8.25 -5.14 2.60
N CYS A 30 9.51 -4.88 2.26
CA CYS A 30 10.30 -5.79 1.43
C CYS A 30 10.47 -7.13 2.17
N PRO A 31 10.17 -8.27 1.54
CA PRO A 31 10.30 -9.55 2.22
C PRO A 31 11.75 -9.86 2.57
N ALA A 32 12.00 -10.44 3.75
CA ALA A 32 13.29 -11.00 4.08
C ALA A 32 13.54 -12.27 3.26
N LEU A 33 14.76 -12.43 2.73
CA LEU A 33 15.20 -13.61 1.99
C LEU A 33 16.35 -14.29 2.75
N SER A 34 16.42 -15.63 2.73
CA SER A 34 17.38 -16.40 3.55
C SER A 34 18.85 -16.21 3.15
N ASP A 35 19.12 -16.07 1.85
CA ASP A 35 20.48 -16.18 1.29
C ASP A 35 20.98 -14.85 0.68
N THR A 36 20.25 -13.76 0.91
CA THR A 36 20.56 -12.44 0.35
C THR A 36 19.98 -11.36 1.27
N HIS A 37 20.49 -10.13 1.14
CA HIS A 37 19.98 -8.98 1.88
C HIS A 37 19.46 -7.92 0.91
N LEU A 38 18.51 -7.11 1.39
CA LEU A 38 18.02 -5.98 0.63
C LEU A 38 19.16 -4.95 0.46
N ARG A 39 19.37 -4.47 -0.77
CA ARG A 39 20.41 -3.49 -1.07
C ARG A 39 19.84 -2.08 -1.16
N TYR A 40 18.74 -1.92 -1.89
CA TYR A 40 18.03 -0.65 -2.03
C TYR A 40 16.58 -0.89 -2.47
N VAL A 41 15.78 0.17 -2.38
CA VAL A 41 14.45 0.22 -2.98
C VAL A 41 14.44 1.22 -4.13
N GLN A 42 13.67 0.91 -5.17
CA GLN A 42 13.36 1.83 -6.26
C GLN A 42 11.84 1.97 -6.36
N LEU A 43 11.35 3.19 -6.47
CA LEU A 43 9.92 3.45 -6.62
C LEU A 43 9.60 3.75 -8.08
N PHE A 44 8.44 3.29 -8.52
CA PHE A 44 7.90 3.51 -9.86
C PHE A 44 6.52 4.13 -9.77
N ASP A 45 6.23 5.00 -10.73
CA ASP A 45 4.90 5.51 -11.02
C ASP A 45 4.19 4.52 -11.94
N GLY A 46 3.40 3.62 -11.36
CA GLY A 46 2.74 2.53 -12.08
C GLY A 46 3.57 1.24 -12.15
N ASN A 47 3.52 0.57 -13.29
CA ASN A 47 4.16 -0.74 -13.48
C ASN A 47 5.67 -0.54 -13.73
N PRO A 48 6.57 -1.23 -13.00
CA PRO A 48 8.01 -1.14 -13.25
C PRO A 48 8.48 -1.47 -14.68
N GLU A 49 7.71 -2.24 -15.47
CA GLU A 49 8.01 -2.51 -16.88
C GLU A 49 7.90 -1.26 -17.78
N GLU A 50 7.10 -0.28 -17.35
CA GLU A 50 6.95 1.02 -18.02
C GLU A 50 8.12 1.97 -17.69
N GLN A 51 9.00 1.57 -16.75
CA GLN A 51 10.26 2.23 -16.41
C GLN A 51 10.15 3.69 -15.96
N VAL A 52 8.99 4.09 -15.42
CA VAL A 52 8.78 5.44 -14.86
C VAL A 52 9.28 5.50 -13.43
N SER A 53 10.61 5.56 -13.25
CA SER A 53 11.23 5.62 -11.92
C SER A 53 10.98 6.97 -11.23
N LEU A 54 10.60 6.91 -9.96
CA LEU A 54 10.45 8.06 -9.08
C LEU A 54 11.76 8.37 -8.38
N ILE A 55 12.23 9.61 -8.53
CA ILE A 55 13.45 10.10 -7.86
C ILE A 55 13.08 10.52 -6.44
N ALA A 56 13.93 10.14 -5.49
CA ALA A 56 13.78 10.54 -4.09
C ALA A 56 14.00 12.05 -3.95
N ASP A 57 13.13 12.73 -3.19
CA ASP A 57 13.34 14.12 -2.80
C ASP A 57 14.61 14.27 -1.96
N HIS A 58 14.91 13.27 -1.14
CA HIS A 58 16.14 13.17 -0.36
C HIS A 58 16.65 11.73 -0.39
N SER A 59 17.92 11.53 -0.72
CA SER A 59 18.54 10.20 -0.65
C SER A 59 20.03 10.24 -0.34
N ASN A 60 20.50 9.14 0.24
CA ASN A 60 21.91 8.77 0.32
C ASN A 60 22.02 7.24 0.18
N SER A 61 23.20 6.68 0.42
CA SER A 61 23.45 5.25 0.28
C SER A 61 22.60 4.36 1.20
N ALA A 62 22.08 4.89 2.30
CA ALA A 62 21.34 4.13 3.31
C ALA A 62 19.91 4.64 3.53
N GLN A 63 19.50 5.75 2.90
CA GLN A 63 18.20 6.38 3.18
C GLN A 63 17.58 6.96 1.92
N GLY A 64 16.25 6.99 1.89
CA GLY A 64 15.46 7.61 0.83
C GLY A 64 14.17 8.19 1.36
N TYR A 65 13.69 9.27 0.75
CA TYR A 65 12.39 9.86 1.03
C TYR A 65 11.74 10.31 -0.27
N TRP A 66 10.45 9.97 -0.43
CA TRP A 66 9.64 10.35 -1.57
C TRP A 66 8.32 10.94 -1.07
N LYS A 67 7.94 12.10 -1.60
CA LYS A 67 6.57 12.59 -1.60
C LYS A 67 5.82 11.92 -2.75
N LEU A 68 4.68 11.31 -2.47
CA LEU A 68 3.98 10.44 -3.41
C LEU A 68 2.50 10.79 -3.60
N GLY A 69 1.94 11.66 -2.75
CA GLY A 69 0.52 12.04 -2.84
C GLY A 69 0.09 12.47 -4.24
N TYR A 70 0.96 13.19 -4.97
CA TYR A 70 0.68 13.65 -6.33
C TYR A 70 0.45 12.49 -7.32
N VAL A 71 1.09 11.34 -7.14
CA VAL A 71 0.88 10.16 -8.01
C VAL A 71 -0.56 9.70 -7.89
N TYR A 72 -1.05 9.62 -6.65
CA TYR A 72 -2.41 9.19 -6.33
C TYR A 72 -3.46 10.26 -6.67
N ASP A 73 -3.13 11.55 -6.56
CA ASP A 73 -4.02 12.64 -6.99
C ASP A 73 -4.37 12.56 -8.48
N HIS A 74 -3.49 11.96 -9.29
CA HIS A 74 -3.71 11.69 -10.70
C HIS A 74 -4.33 10.30 -10.98
N GLY A 75 -4.83 9.61 -9.97
CA GLY A 75 -5.46 8.28 -10.12
C GLY A 75 -4.49 7.16 -10.47
N ARG A 76 -3.19 7.36 -10.25
CA ARG A 76 -2.13 6.37 -10.47
C ARG A 76 -1.72 5.73 -9.14
N SER A 77 -0.83 4.74 -9.21
CA SER A 77 -0.34 4.01 -8.05
C SER A 77 1.17 3.92 -8.05
N VAL A 78 1.78 3.75 -6.87
CA VAL A 78 3.21 3.53 -6.74
C VAL A 78 3.52 2.04 -6.63
N THR A 79 4.58 1.60 -7.29
CA THR A 79 5.17 0.27 -7.08
C THR A 79 6.55 0.43 -6.45
N VAL A 80 6.79 -0.32 -5.38
CA VAL A 80 8.12 -0.44 -4.77
C VAL A 80 8.79 -1.69 -5.33
N ARG A 81 9.98 -1.53 -5.91
CA ARG A 81 10.88 -2.62 -6.26
C ARG A 81 11.95 -2.75 -5.20
N CYS A 82 11.92 -3.87 -4.49
CA CYS A 82 12.97 -4.31 -3.58
C CYS A 82 14.09 -4.95 -4.38
N VAL A 83 15.30 -4.40 -4.33
CA VAL A 83 16.47 -4.93 -5.04
C VAL A 83 17.45 -5.54 -4.05
N TYR A 84 17.77 -6.82 -4.23
CA TYR A 84 18.62 -7.59 -3.32
C TYR A 84 20.06 -7.68 -3.81
N ALA A 85 20.97 -8.06 -2.92
CA ALA A 85 22.40 -8.10 -3.19
C ALA A 85 22.81 -9.03 -4.34
N ASP A 86 22.07 -10.12 -4.52
CA ASP A 86 22.17 -11.14 -5.58
C ASP A 86 21.39 -10.79 -6.86
N LYS A 87 20.88 -9.55 -6.96
CA LYS A 87 20.11 -9.00 -8.08
C LYS A 87 18.70 -9.57 -8.23
N GLN A 88 18.21 -10.37 -7.27
CA GLN A 88 16.78 -10.68 -7.22
C GLN A 88 15.98 -9.40 -7.00
N THR A 89 14.74 -9.38 -7.52
CA THR A 89 13.79 -8.30 -7.29
C THR A 89 12.47 -8.82 -6.76
N ARG A 90 11.78 -8.00 -5.96
CA ARG A 90 10.38 -8.22 -5.56
C ARG A 90 9.64 -6.91 -5.69
N ASP A 91 8.51 -6.95 -6.37
CA ASP A 91 7.69 -5.76 -6.62
C ASP A 91 6.45 -5.80 -5.71
N ILE A 92 6.16 -4.66 -5.08
CA ILE A 92 5.03 -4.48 -4.17
C ILE A 92 4.26 -3.26 -4.66
N ALA A 93 3.06 -3.50 -5.21
CA ALA A 93 2.15 -2.42 -5.57
C ALA A 93 1.52 -1.84 -4.29
N ILE A 94 1.59 -0.53 -4.13
CA ILE A 94 0.92 0.21 -3.06
C ILE A 94 -0.38 0.78 -3.63
N SER A 95 -1.44 -0.04 -3.62
CA SER A 95 -2.74 0.35 -4.17
C SER A 95 -3.51 1.36 -3.33
N ARG A 96 -3.19 1.48 -2.03
CA ARG A 96 -3.72 2.54 -1.17
C ARG A 96 -2.96 3.83 -1.42
N ARG A 97 -3.63 4.97 -1.21
CA ARG A 97 -2.93 6.26 -1.15
C ARG A 97 -1.87 6.23 -0.05
N VAL A 98 -0.69 6.74 -0.40
CA VAL A 98 0.34 7.18 0.55
C VAL A 98 0.77 8.58 0.14
N ASP A 99 0.94 9.46 1.11
CA ASP A 99 1.46 10.79 0.88
C ASP A 99 2.99 10.78 0.81
N ALA A 100 3.64 9.83 1.49
CA ALA A 100 5.09 9.66 1.41
C ALA A 100 5.57 8.22 1.67
N CYS A 101 6.79 7.93 1.22
CA CYS A 101 7.55 6.76 1.67
C CYS A 101 8.94 7.18 2.18
N ARG A 102 9.42 6.50 3.22
CA ARG A 102 10.75 6.65 3.81
C ARG A 102 11.43 5.30 3.90
N TYR A 103 12.64 5.26 3.37
CA TYR A 103 13.52 4.10 3.38
C TYR A 103 14.72 4.35 4.29
N GLN A 104 15.10 3.34 5.07
CA GLN A 104 16.33 3.33 5.86
C GLN A 104 16.95 1.93 5.89
N ILE A 105 18.27 1.86 5.77
CA ILE A 105 19.11 0.71 6.14
C ILE A 105 19.88 1.11 7.40
N ASP A 106 19.82 0.29 8.43
CA ASP A 106 20.69 0.47 9.59
C ASP A 106 22.08 -0.16 9.40
N ALA A 107 22.95 0.00 10.38
CA ALA A 107 24.31 -0.53 10.33
C ALA A 107 24.38 -2.07 10.29
N SER A 108 23.30 -2.77 10.70
CA SER A 108 23.20 -4.22 10.64
C SER A 108 22.71 -4.74 9.28
N GLY A 109 22.35 -3.84 8.36
CA GLY A 109 21.73 -4.19 7.09
C GLY A 109 20.23 -4.46 7.21
N THR A 110 19.63 -4.20 8.39
CA THR A 110 18.19 -4.29 8.56
C THR A 110 17.55 -3.10 7.85
N THR A 111 16.52 -3.38 7.08
CA THR A 111 15.86 -2.37 6.25
C THR A 111 14.46 -2.07 6.78
N LYS A 112 14.12 -0.79 6.77
CA LYS A 112 12.78 -0.30 7.07
C LYS A 112 12.29 0.50 5.87
N LEU A 113 11.10 0.15 5.39
CA LEU A 113 10.34 0.95 4.44
C LEU A 113 9.02 1.32 5.12
N ASP A 114 8.81 2.61 5.29
CA ASP A 114 7.63 3.17 5.93
C ASP A 114 6.88 4.00 4.91
N CYS A 115 5.61 3.72 4.67
CA CYS A 115 4.80 4.42 3.69
C CYS A 115 3.47 4.81 4.32
N GLU A 116 3.22 6.11 4.44
CA GLU A 116 2.08 6.70 5.13
C GLU A 116 1.27 7.58 4.18
#